data_AF-A0A7J6NF37-F1
#
_entry.id   AF-A0A7J6NF37-F1
#
_cell.length_a   1.000
_cell.length_b   1.000
_cell.length_c   1.000
_cell.angle_alpha   90.00
_cell.angle_beta   90.00
_cell.angle_gamma   90.00
#
_symmetry.space_group_name_H-M   'P 1'
#
loop_
_entity.id
_entity.type
_entity.pdbx_description
1 polymer ?
#
loop_
_entity_poly.entity_id
_entity_poly.type
_entity_poly.pdbx_seq_one_letter_code
_entity_poly.pdbx_strand_id
1 'polypeptide(L)'
;MGNTSIAQIMDPLSLCQNPPLPEDEHSTQSIKASSDFLLPLEGNLPATEPVYIPPERAVRAVFAIHRDIAFDRIYRKVKALGKGSYGDVYLAEEIDAAGRLVAVKELVDGSSPAEEGPAIRSYSTEISALSALPPHPRIVRVFEAFENDDGMYQIVMEPCWGGELYDHIVHTARKRPSVARGLPEAEASSLMRQVLEALAFVHARHIVHRDVKAENFLFVDENDRSRLKLCDFGAAASLRAVAGGKAKGRIGTLSYAAPEVYRSKGADTRSDMWSAGVVLYVMLCAASPFRQSGDRSTKVVVHRVKAGSFIRNRPAWHNLSEAAVDLVTRLLIVEPSQRLTAAEALRHPFIRAASPSNTLCISTPSTRRKLGRYLALPPQRKELLRTAASLVPESQLGDMSRLFAAADLDHDGRVDLNELESLVTGDGMNPSPLETTSSMAHGHWDLIFDYLDFIVAIDGAVTSEKLNSLSPAIARSSRSCGFLVEAPPVLE
;
A
#
# COMPACT_ATOMS: atom_id res chain seq x y z
N MET A 1 37.28 20.42 -0.53
CA MET A 1 38.10 20.47 -1.77
C MET A 1 37.99 19.08 -2.40
N GLY A 2 37.55 18.83 -3.62
CA GLY A 2 37.04 19.65 -4.73
C GLY A 2 36.21 18.74 -5.65
N ASN A 3 35.42 19.37 -6.52
CA ASN A 3 34.56 18.76 -7.54
C ASN A 3 35.37 18.14 -8.70
N THR A 4 34.83 17.07 -9.30
CA THR A 4 34.95 16.75 -10.74
C THR A 4 33.81 15.78 -11.10
N SER A 5 32.73 16.26 -11.70
CA SER A 5 32.45 16.32 -13.15
C SER A 5 32.24 14.94 -13.79
N ILE A 6 30.97 14.56 -13.94
CA ILE A 6 30.52 13.49 -14.83
C ILE A 6 30.23 14.15 -16.18
N ALA A 7 31.08 13.85 -17.16
CA ALA A 7 30.80 14.00 -18.57
C ALA A 7 31.40 12.78 -19.28
N GLN A 8 30.68 12.26 -20.27
CA GLN A 8 31.00 11.12 -21.18
C GLN A 8 30.45 9.75 -20.77
N ILE A 9 29.27 9.42 -21.32
CA ILE A 9 28.84 8.06 -21.71
C ILE A 9 27.98 8.29 -22.98
N MET A 10 28.54 8.13 -24.18
CA MET A 10 28.57 6.91 -25.01
C MET A 10 27.19 6.31 -25.33
N ASP A 11 26.95 6.26 -26.63
CA ASP A 11 25.77 5.86 -27.39
C ASP A 11 25.48 4.35 -27.28
N PRO A 12 24.24 3.92 -26.93
CA PRO A 12 23.83 2.53 -27.05
C PRO A 12 22.75 2.35 -28.13
N LEU A 13 23.02 2.73 -29.37
CA LEU A 13 22.37 2.15 -30.56
C LEU A 13 23.30 1.11 -31.20
N SER A 14 23.43 -0.04 -30.55
CA SER A 14 23.92 -1.26 -31.21
C SER A 14 23.70 -2.45 -30.29
N LEU A 15 23.09 -3.49 -30.86
CA LEU A 15 22.97 -4.88 -30.43
C LEU A 15 21.52 -5.37 -30.26
N CYS A 16 21.19 -6.27 -31.20
CA CYS A 16 20.14 -7.30 -31.16
C CYS A 16 18.80 -6.97 -31.81
N GLN A 17 18.86 -6.85 -33.14
CA GLN A 17 17.87 -7.43 -34.04
C GLN A 17 18.01 -8.96 -34.07
N ASN A 18 16.87 -9.68 -34.15
CA ASN A 18 16.58 -10.92 -34.92
C ASN A 18 15.46 -11.75 -34.23
N PRO A 19 14.79 -12.70 -34.91
CA PRO A 19 13.71 -12.54 -35.90
C PRO A 19 12.43 -13.31 -35.46
N PRO A 20 11.30 -13.25 -36.21
CA PRO A 20 10.06 -13.96 -35.85
C PRO A 20 9.93 -15.29 -36.60
N LEU A 21 9.48 -16.36 -35.93
CA LEU A 21 8.98 -17.62 -36.53
C LEU A 21 8.14 -18.40 -35.49
N PRO A 22 7.26 -19.35 -35.90
CA PRO A 22 6.24 -19.29 -36.94
C PRO A 22 4.84 -19.75 -36.44
N GLU A 23 3.84 -19.53 -37.27
CA GLU A 23 2.46 -20.03 -37.14
C GLU A 23 2.38 -21.55 -37.36
N ASP A 24 1.47 -22.23 -36.65
CA ASP A 24 0.94 -23.53 -37.06
C ASP A 24 -0.57 -23.62 -36.74
N GLU A 25 -1.34 -23.92 -37.79
CA GLU A 25 -2.77 -24.19 -37.81
C GLU A 25 -3.09 -25.68 -37.56
N HIS A 26 -4.39 -25.94 -37.36
CA HIS A 26 -5.11 -27.22 -37.33
C HIS A 26 -5.19 -27.89 -35.94
N SER A 27 -6.32 -28.39 -35.44
CA SER A 27 -7.57 -28.79 -36.07
C SER A 27 -8.69 -28.90 -35.02
N THR A 28 -9.88 -28.48 -35.39
CA THR A 28 -11.16 -28.72 -34.72
C THR A 28 -11.52 -30.20 -34.64
N GLN A 29 -11.80 -30.73 -33.45
CA GLN A 29 -12.70 -31.89 -33.28
C GLN A 29 -13.59 -31.73 -32.04
N SER A 30 -14.90 -31.76 -32.31
CA SER A 30 -15.99 -31.77 -31.34
C SER A 30 -16.16 -33.19 -30.79
N ILE A 31 -16.25 -33.35 -29.47
CA ILE A 31 -16.76 -34.59 -28.86
C ILE A 31 -17.86 -34.24 -27.85
N LYS A 32 -18.99 -34.93 -28.06
CA LYS A 32 -20.28 -34.80 -27.39
C LYS A 32 -20.21 -35.17 -25.92
N ALA A 33 -20.92 -34.42 -25.09
CA ALA A 33 -21.24 -34.80 -23.71
C ALA A 33 -22.18 -36.02 -23.72
N SER A 34 -21.74 -37.11 -23.09
CA SER A 34 -22.59 -38.21 -22.66
C SER A 34 -22.89 -38.04 -21.18
N SER A 35 -24.18 -38.11 -20.86
CA SER A 35 -24.76 -38.23 -19.55
C SER A 35 -24.32 -39.52 -18.85
N ASP A 36 -24.61 -39.56 -17.55
CA ASP A 36 -24.60 -40.72 -16.65
C ASP A 36 -23.33 -40.85 -15.82
N PHE A 37 -23.38 -40.33 -14.58
CA PHE A 37 -23.06 -41.09 -13.37
C PHE A 37 -23.51 -40.28 -12.13
N LEU A 38 -24.74 -40.56 -11.69
CA LEU A 38 -25.26 -40.22 -10.36
C LEU A 38 -24.96 -41.40 -9.42
N LEU A 39 -24.28 -41.18 -8.29
CA LEU A 39 -24.30 -42.05 -7.10
C LEU A 39 -23.86 -41.25 -5.85
N PRO A 40 -24.22 -41.69 -4.62
CA PRO A 40 -25.08 -40.90 -3.72
C PRO A 40 -24.37 -40.28 -2.52
N LEU A 41 -24.91 -39.14 -2.08
CA LEU A 41 -24.65 -38.50 -0.78
C LEU A 41 -25.35 -39.28 0.33
N GLU A 42 -24.60 -39.94 1.22
CA GLU A 42 -24.96 -40.09 2.63
C GLU A 42 -23.80 -40.71 3.42
N GLY A 43 -23.18 -39.90 4.28
CA GLY A 43 -22.13 -40.30 5.20
C GLY A 43 -22.00 -39.27 6.32
N ASN A 44 -22.70 -39.50 7.43
CA ASN A 44 -22.66 -38.69 8.65
C ASN A 44 -21.23 -38.65 9.23
N LEU A 45 -20.59 -37.48 9.20
CA LEU A 45 -19.45 -37.14 10.06
C LEU A 45 -19.98 -36.44 11.33
N PRO A 46 -19.44 -36.75 12.53
CA PRO A 46 -19.95 -36.19 13.78
C PRO A 46 -19.73 -34.69 13.85
N ALA A 47 -20.79 -33.97 14.25
CA ALA A 47 -20.77 -32.52 14.47
C ALA A 47 -19.78 -32.17 15.58
N THR A 48 -18.63 -31.60 15.20
CA THR A 48 -17.81 -30.82 16.14
C THR A 48 -18.43 -29.43 16.22
N GLU A 49 -18.74 -28.98 17.45
CA GLU A 49 -19.32 -27.66 17.66
C GLU A 49 -18.44 -26.57 17.04
N PRO A 50 -19.01 -25.60 16.32
CA PRO A 50 -18.23 -24.50 15.78
C PRO A 50 -17.69 -23.66 16.93
N VAL A 51 -16.36 -23.63 17.05
CA VAL A 51 -15.66 -22.72 17.97
C VAL A 51 -16.01 -21.29 17.55
N TYR A 52 -16.81 -20.61 18.37
CA TYR A 52 -17.12 -19.20 18.23
C TYR A 52 -15.86 -18.38 18.48
N ILE A 53 -15.27 -17.84 17.42
CA ILE A 53 -14.19 -16.85 17.49
C ILE A 53 -14.83 -15.48 17.30
N PRO A 54 -14.89 -14.62 18.34
CA PRO A 54 -15.46 -13.30 18.20
C PRO A 54 -14.66 -12.46 17.19
N PRO A 55 -15.34 -11.70 16.31
CA PRO A 55 -14.72 -10.97 15.20
C PRO A 55 -13.72 -9.88 15.63
N GLU A 56 -13.77 -9.46 16.89
CA GLU A 56 -12.88 -8.42 17.44
C GLU A 56 -11.47 -8.92 17.77
N ARG A 57 -11.21 -10.24 17.73
CA ARG A 57 -9.90 -10.82 18.12
C ARG A 57 -9.03 -11.32 16.97
N ALA A 58 -9.49 -11.29 15.72
CA ALA A 58 -8.80 -11.94 14.60
C ALA A 58 -8.53 -11.00 13.41
N VAL A 59 -7.97 -9.81 13.63
CA VAL A 59 -7.19 -9.11 12.59
C VAL A 59 -6.02 -8.40 13.26
N ARG A 60 -5.08 -9.17 13.80
CA ARG A 60 -3.71 -8.69 14.01
C ARG A 60 -2.94 -9.19 12.80
N ALA A 61 -2.65 -8.29 11.87
CA ALA A 61 -1.64 -8.52 10.83
C ALA A 61 -0.27 -8.60 11.52
N VAL A 62 -0.06 -9.61 12.35
CA VAL A 62 1.24 -9.89 12.93
C VAL A 62 1.85 -10.91 12.01
N PHE A 63 2.49 -10.37 10.98
CA PHE A 63 3.57 -11.09 10.31
C PHE A 63 4.54 -11.64 11.36
N ALA A 64 5.20 -12.75 11.06
CA ALA A 64 6.05 -13.41 12.04
C ALA A 64 7.27 -12.55 12.40
N ILE A 65 7.67 -12.58 13.68
CA ILE A 65 8.93 -12.00 14.15
C ILE A 65 9.81 -13.16 14.62
N HIS A 66 10.92 -13.35 13.92
CA HIS A 66 11.85 -14.45 14.15
C HIS A 66 13.01 -13.99 15.03
N ARG A 67 13.21 -14.68 16.15
CA ARG A 67 14.36 -14.49 17.06
C ARG A 67 15.34 -15.65 17.02
N ASP A 68 14.82 -16.86 16.82
CA ASP A 68 15.62 -18.10 16.88
C ASP A 68 16.02 -18.63 15.49
N ILE A 69 15.64 -17.93 14.43
CA ILE A 69 15.91 -18.33 13.05
C ILE A 69 16.69 -17.21 12.38
N ALA A 70 17.93 -17.50 11.98
CA ALA A 70 18.74 -16.55 11.24
C ALA A 70 18.19 -16.32 9.84
N PHE A 71 18.19 -15.05 9.41
CA PHE A 71 17.70 -14.60 8.11
C PHE A 71 18.31 -15.36 6.93
N ASP A 72 19.62 -15.63 6.98
CA ASP A 72 20.39 -16.31 5.93
C ASP A 72 19.99 -17.78 5.72
N ARG A 73 19.20 -18.36 6.63
CA ARG A 73 18.62 -19.69 6.47
C ARG A 73 17.38 -19.70 5.58
N ILE A 74 16.70 -18.56 5.44
CA ILE A 74 15.45 -18.42 4.68
C ILE A 74 15.69 -17.60 3.42
N TYR A 75 16.51 -16.55 3.50
CA TYR A 75 16.69 -15.57 2.43
C TYR A 75 18.15 -15.37 2.07
N ARG A 76 18.39 -15.16 0.78
CA ARG A 76 19.69 -14.80 0.23
C ARG A 76 19.63 -13.41 -0.38
N LYS A 77 20.46 -12.48 0.10
CA LYS A 77 20.58 -11.13 -0.49
C LYS A 77 21.12 -11.23 -1.92
N VAL A 78 20.45 -10.55 -2.85
CA VAL A 78 20.75 -10.53 -4.29
C VAL A 78 21.41 -9.21 -4.70
N LYS A 79 20.80 -8.07 -4.33
CA LYS A 79 21.22 -6.74 -4.80
C LYS A 79 20.87 -5.66 -3.79
N ALA A 80 21.72 -4.66 -3.61
CA ALA A 80 21.34 -3.45 -2.87
C ALA A 80 20.36 -2.60 -3.70
N LEU A 81 19.22 -2.24 -3.11
CA LEU A 81 18.19 -1.41 -3.73
C LEU A 81 18.34 0.07 -3.34
N GLY A 82 18.71 0.36 -2.10
CA GLY A 82 18.86 1.73 -1.63
C GLY A 82 19.54 1.84 -0.28
N LYS A 83 19.98 3.05 0.06
CA LYS A 83 20.50 3.40 1.39
C LYS A 83 19.58 4.46 1.99
N GLY A 84 18.86 4.10 3.05
CA GLY A 84 17.97 5.01 3.77
C GLY A 84 18.67 5.65 4.96
N SER A 85 18.05 6.71 5.50
CA SER A 85 18.51 7.36 6.74
C SER A 85 18.40 6.48 8.00
N TYR A 86 17.66 5.36 7.92
CA TYR A 86 17.39 4.45 9.03
C TYR A 86 17.80 2.99 8.76
N GLY A 87 18.36 2.69 7.58
CA GLY A 87 18.76 1.33 7.22
C GLY A 87 19.02 1.16 5.73
N ASP A 88 19.78 0.13 5.37
CA ASP A 88 20.06 -0.24 3.98
C ASP A 88 18.95 -1.19 3.49
N VAL A 89 18.52 -1.06 2.24
CA VAL A 89 17.49 -1.91 1.64
C VAL A 89 18.09 -2.78 0.56
N TYR A 90 17.81 -4.08 0.63
CA TYR A 90 18.30 -5.10 -0.28
C TYR A 90 17.16 -5.84 -0.94
N LEU A 91 17.32 -6.21 -2.19
CA LEU A 91 16.56 -7.29 -2.83
C LEU A 91 17.13 -8.60 -2.31
N ALA A 92 16.25 -9.49 -1.85
CA ALA A 92 16.60 -10.84 -1.45
C ALA A 92 15.67 -11.85 -2.15
N GLU A 93 16.13 -13.09 -2.19
CA GLU A 93 15.42 -14.23 -2.75
C GLU A 93 15.24 -15.29 -1.66
N GLU A 94 14.04 -15.84 -1.54
CA GLU A 94 13.78 -16.99 -0.67
C GLU A 94 14.59 -18.20 -1.18
N ILE A 95 15.31 -18.89 -0.28
CA ILE A 95 16.23 -20.00 -0.61
C ILE A 95 15.47 -21.29 -1.02
N ASP A 96 14.13 -21.27 -0.94
CA ASP A 96 13.28 -22.41 -1.29
C ASP A 96 13.17 -22.66 -2.80
N ALA A 97 12.43 -23.70 -3.18
CA ALA A 97 12.25 -24.08 -4.58
C ALA A 97 11.44 -23.05 -5.41
N ALA A 98 10.79 -22.08 -4.77
CA ALA A 98 9.94 -21.09 -5.44
C ALA A 98 10.68 -19.78 -5.75
N GLY A 99 11.82 -19.50 -5.09
CA GLY A 99 12.71 -18.38 -5.42
C GLY A 99 12.03 -17.01 -5.32
N ARG A 100 11.12 -16.84 -4.36
CA ARG A 100 10.33 -15.61 -4.24
C ARG A 100 11.22 -14.42 -3.94
N LEU A 101 11.07 -13.35 -4.72
CA LEU A 101 11.79 -12.09 -4.51
C LEU A 101 11.08 -11.22 -3.47
N VAL A 102 11.87 -10.66 -2.55
CA VAL A 102 11.43 -9.79 -1.45
C VAL A 102 12.37 -8.59 -1.30
N ALA A 103 11.87 -7.49 -0.75
CA ALA A 103 12.72 -6.40 -0.28
C ALA A 103 12.99 -6.58 1.21
N VAL A 104 14.20 -6.29 1.66
CA VAL A 104 14.65 -6.45 3.04
C VAL A 104 15.30 -5.17 3.49
N LYS A 105 14.71 -4.52 4.49
CA LYS A 105 15.30 -3.36 5.16
C LYS A 105 16.12 -3.85 6.34
N GLU A 106 17.42 -3.58 6.31
CA GLU A 106 18.38 -3.97 7.33
C GLU A 106 18.75 -2.74 8.16
N LEU A 107 18.51 -2.83 9.48
CA LEU A 107 18.85 -1.82 10.46
C LEU A 107 19.90 -2.42 11.38
N VAL A 108 21.07 -1.79 11.45
CA VAL A 108 22.18 -2.25 12.31
C VAL A 108 22.27 -1.31 13.50
N ASP A 109 22.24 -1.86 14.72
CA ASP A 109 22.55 -1.06 15.90
C ASP A 109 24.07 -0.90 16.06
N GLY A 110 24.54 0.35 15.91
CA GLY A 110 25.93 0.72 16.20
C GLY A 110 26.15 1.21 17.64
N SER A 111 25.12 1.15 18.49
CA SER A 111 25.10 1.72 19.84
C SER A 111 25.54 0.69 20.88
N SER A 112 26.13 1.15 22.00
CA SER A 112 26.46 0.27 23.13
C SER A 112 25.19 -0.29 23.81
N PRO A 113 25.21 -1.49 24.43
CA PRO A 113 24.05 -2.17 25.02
C PRO A 113 23.26 -1.40 26.11
N ALA A 114 23.75 -0.25 26.57
CA ALA A 114 23.21 0.50 27.69
C ALA A 114 22.09 1.50 27.31
N GLU A 115 21.95 1.85 26.03
CA GLU A 115 20.86 2.70 25.53
C GLU A 115 20.29 2.07 24.24
N GLU A 116 18.96 1.93 24.14
CA GLU A 116 18.34 1.48 22.88
C GLU A 116 18.78 2.41 21.75
N GLY A 117 19.48 1.89 20.76
CA GLY A 117 20.00 2.68 19.66
C GLY A 117 18.90 3.31 18.78
N PRO A 118 19.24 4.31 17.95
CA PRO A 118 18.32 4.85 16.95
C PRO A 118 17.73 3.79 16.01
N ALA A 119 18.51 2.76 15.67
CA ALA A 119 18.09 1.63 14.84
C ALA A 119 17.00 0.79 15.52
N ILE A 120 17.23 0.38 16.78
CA ILE A 120 16.25 -0.38 17.59
C ILE A 120 14.93 0.39 17.70
N ARG A 121 14.99 1.68 18.03
CA ARG A 121 13.78 2.50 18.15
C ARG A 121 13.03 2.61 16.82
N SER A 122 13.76 2.78 15.71
CA SER A 122 13.15 2.84 14.37
C SER A 122 12.48 1.52 14.02
N TYR A 123 13.18 0.39 14.22
CA TYR A 123 12.64 -0.95 13.99
C TYR A 123 11.38 -1.20 14.85
N SER A 124 11.47 -1.03 16.17
CA SER A 124 10.35 -1.25 17.09
C SER A 124 9.15 -0.37 16.76
N THR A 125 9.40 0.88 16.34
CA THR A 125 8.35 1.80 15.88
C THR A 125 7.68 1.30 14.60
N GLU A 126 8.47 0.89 13.61
CA GLU A 126 8.02 0.40 12.32
C GLU A 126 7.20 -0.89 12.46
N ILE A 127 7.72 -1.87 13.20
CA ILE A 127 7.02 -3.13 13.49
C ILE A 127 5.72 -2.86 14.25
N SER A 128 5.75 -2.01 15.29
CA SER A 128 4.55 -1.69 16.07
C SER A 128 3.47 -1.02 15.23
N ALA A 129 3.85 -0.07 14.35
CA ALA A 129 2.91 0.62 13.49
C ALA A 129 2.34 -0.31 12.41
N LEU A 130 3.18 -1.06 11.71
CA LEU A 130 2.76 -1.94 10.61
C LEU A 130 1.96 -3.14 11.11
N SER A 131 2.27 -3.68 12.29
CA SER A 131 1.49 -4.78 12.90
C SER A 131 0.06 -4.37 13.28
N ALA A 132 -0.18 -3.07 13.44
CA ALA A 132 -1.51 -2.51 13.74
C ALA A 132 -2.33 -2.18 12.48
N LEU A 133 -1.74 -2.32 11.29
CA LEU A 133 -2.39 -2.02 10.02
C LEU A 133 -2.77 -3.32 9.31
N PRO A 134 -4.05 -3.55 8.98
CA PRO A 134 -4.39 -4.64 8.06
C PRO A 134 -3.79 -4.38 6.68
N PRO A 135 -3.69 -5.42 5.83
CA PRO A 135 -3.26 -5.25 4.44
C PRO A 135 -4.10 -4.20 3.72
N HIS A 136 -3.45 -3.30 3.00
CA HIS A 136 -4.10 -2.21 2.28
C HIS A 136 -3.37 -1.94 0.96
N PRO A 137 -4.08 -1.63 -0.15
CA PRO A 137 -3.46 -1.45 -1.47
C PRO A 137 -2.48 -0.27 -1.56
N ARG A 138 -2.49 0.64 -0.58
CA ARG A 138 -1.62 1.82 -0.52
C ARG A 138 -0.54 1.79 0.55
N ILE A 139 -0.42 0.69 1.30
CA ILE A 139 0.61 0.54 2.34
C ILE A 139 1.50 -0.64 1.95
N VAL A 140 2.81 -0.50 2.12
CA VAL A 140 3.74 -1.60 1.89
C VAL A 140 3.43 -2.77 2.83
N ARG A 141 3.34 -3.96 2.26
CA ARG A 141 3.09 -5.21 2.98
C ARG A 141 4.40 -5.70 3.60
N VAL A 142 4.35 -5.98 4.90
CA VAL A 142 5.41 -6.69 5.62
C VAL A 142 5.04 -8.16 5.67
N PHE A 143 6.00 -9.02 5.33
CA PHE A 143 5.84 -10.47 5.36
C PHE A 143 6.30 -11.09 6.67
N GLU A 144 7.42 -10.60 7.20
CA GLU A 144 8.05 -11.08 8.43
C GLU A 144 9.18 -10.12 8.85
N ALA A 145 9.68 -10.30 10.06
CA ALA A 145 10.82 -9.56 10.60
C ALA A 145 11.77 -10.50 11.35
N PHE A 146 13.03 -10.11 11.45
CA PHE A 146 14.09 -10.84 12.15
C PHE A 146 14.76 -9.94 13.17
N GLU A 147 14.98 -10.49 14.36
CA GLU A 147 15.72 -9.88 15.46
C GLU A 147 16.88 -10.81 15.79
N ASN A 148 18.08 -10.47 15.34
CA ASN A 148 19.27 -11.28 15.58
C ASN A 148 20.01 -10.81 16.85
N ASP A 149 20.67 -11.74 17.53
CA ASP A 149 21.45 -11.47 18.75
C ASP A 149 22.67 -10.56 18.53
N ASP A 150 23.07 -10.34 17.28
CA ASP A 150 24.19 -9.48 16.87
C ASP A 150 23.80 -7.99 16.77
N GLY A 151 22.55 -7.63 17.10
CA GLY A 151 22.03 -6.27 16.99
C GLY A 151 21.61 -5.89 15.56
N MET A 152 21.50 -6.86 14.66
CA MET A 152 20.93 -6.69 13.32
C MET A 152 19.43 -6.96 13.33
N TYR A 153 18.66 -6.01 12.81
CA TYR A 153 17.21 -6.09 12.66
C TYR A 153 16.85 -6.04 11.19
N GLN A 154 16.00 -6.95 10.73
CA GLN A 154 15.61 -7.03 9.33
C GLN A 154 14.09 -7.06 9.19
N ILE A 155 13.55 -6.27 8.27
CA ILE A 155 12.12 -6.24 7.94
C ILE A 155 11.97 -6.71 6.50
N VAL A 156 11.30 -7.84 6.30
CA VAL A 156 11.03 -8.43 4.99
C VAL A 156 9.68 -7.94 4.49
N MET A 157 9.67 -7.35 3.30
CA MET A 157 8.52 -6.66 2.73
C MET A 157 8.34 -6.96 1.24
N GLU A 158 7.19 -6.60 0.69
CA GLU A 158 6.95 -6.70 -0.74
C GLU A 158 7.92 -5.80 -1.53
N PRO A 159 8.49 -6.29 -2.65
CA PRO A 159 9.31 -5.45 -3.52
C PRO A 159 8.41 -4.55 -4.37
N CYS A 160 8.73 -3.25 -4.38
CA CYS A 160 8.12 -2.26 -5.27
C CYS A 160 9.12 -1.93 -6.39
N TRP A 161 8.81 -2.32 -7.62
CA TRP A 161 9.77 -2.32 -8.73
C TRP A 161 9.83 -0.99 -9.50
N GLY A 162 8.77 -0.19 -9.44
CA GLY A 162 8.67 1.06 -10.21
C GLY A 162 9.44 2.25 -9.62
N GLY A 163 10.17 2.05 -8.53
CA GLY A 163 10.99 3.08 -7.90
C GLY A 163 10.19 4.14 -7.13
N GLU A 164 10.87 5.23 -6.79
CA GLU A 164 10.33 6.31 -5.95
C GLU A 164 9.52 7.32 -6.78
N LEU A 165 8.44 7.84 -6.19
CA LEU A 165 7.69 8.97 -6.75
C LEU A 165 8.58 10.22 -6.95
N TYR A 166 9.56 10.43 -6.07
CA TYR A 166 10.51 11.55 -6.22
C TYR A 166 11.28 11.48 -7.54
N ASP A 167 11.83 10.31 -7.87
CA ASP A 167 12.59 10.11 -9.10
C ASP A 167 11.71 10.29 -10.34
N HIS A 168 10.46 9.84 -10.28
CA HIS A 168 9.48 10.07 -11.35
C HIS A 168 9.22 11.56 -11.60
N ILE A 169 9.04 12.36 -10.53
CA ILE A 169 8.88 13.81 -10.62
C ILE A 169 10.12 14.44 -11.26
N VAL A 170 11.32 14.08 -10.80
CA VAL A 170 12.58 14.62 -11.32
C VAL A 170 12.79 14.25 -12.79
N HIS A 171 12.53 13.00 -13.15
CA HIS A 171 12.68 12.49 -14.51
C HIS A 171 11.74 13.21 -15.48
N THR A 172 10.47 13.35 -15.10
CA THR A 172 9.47 14.08 -15.89
C THR A 172 9.84 15.56 -16.02
N ALA A 173 10.31 16.19 -14.93
CA ALA A 173 10.71 17.59 -14.93
C ALA A 173 11.86 17.92 -15.88
N ARG A 174 12.79 16.98 -16.11
CA ARG A 174 13.90 17.15 -17.06
C ARG A 174 13.42 17.21 -18.52
N LYS A 175 12.30 16.55 -18.83
CA LYS A 175 11.73 16.48 -20.18
C LYS A 175 10.76 17.61 -20.49
N ARG A 176 10.29 18.35 -19.47
CA ARG A 176 9.25 19.37 -19.60
C ARG A 176 9.83 20.79 -19.61
N PRO A 177 9.19 21.74 -20.33
CA PRO A 177 9.66 23.11 -20.39
C PRO A 177 9.57 23.80 -19.03
N SER A 178 10.43 24.78 -18.77
CA SER A 178 10.51 25.49 -17.48
C SER A 178 9.19 26.14 -17.04
N VAL A 179 8.33 26.53 -17.99
CA VAL A 179 7.00 27.11 -17.73
C VAL A 179 5.98 26.10 -17.17
N ALA A 180 6.22 24.80 -17.35
CA ALA A 180 5.34 23.71 -16.92
C ALA A 180 6.17 22.50 -16.45
N ARG A 181 7.20 22.78 -15.63
CA ARG A 181 8.24 21.81 -15.25
C ARG A 181 7.73 20.68 -14.35
N GLY A 182 6.63 20.87 -13.62
CA GLY A 182 6.02 19.80 -12.82
C GLY A 182 5.27 18.76 -13.65
N LEU A 183 4.71 17.78 -12.96
CA LEU A 183 3.80 16.78 -13.52
C LEU A 183 2.55 17.48 -14.10
N PRO A 184 1.96 16.94 -15.19
CA PRO A 184 0.61 17.30 -15.61
C PRO A 184 -0.39 17.20 -14.45
N GLU A 185 -1.34 18.14 -14.35
CA GLU A 185 -2.29 18.18 -13.23
C GLU A 185 -3.15 16.93 -13.10
N ALA A 186 -3.56 16.33 -14.23
CA ALA A 186 -4.34 15.09 -14.22
C ALA A 186 -3.56 13.93 -13.57
N GLU A 187 -2.27 13.84 -13.89
CA GLU A 187 -1.38 12.83 -13.32
C GLU A 187 -1.09 13.12 -11.84
N ALA A 188 -0.73 14.37 -11.51
CA ALA A 188 -0.51 14.80 -10.14
C ALA A 188 -1.75 14.57 -9.26
N SER A 189 -2.95 14.83 -9.78
CA SER A 189 -4.20 14.57 -9.08
C SER A 189 -4.42 13.07 -8.83
N SER A 190 -4.16 12.23 -9.84
CA SER A 190 -4.26 10.77 -9.71
C SER A 190 -3.29 10.21 -8.67
N LEU A 191 -2.02 10.64 -8.69
CA LEU A 191 -1.01 10.22 -7.72
C LEU A 191 -1.31 10.76 -6.32
N MET A 192 -1.73 12.03 -6.22
CA MET A 192 -2.08 12.66 -4.95
C MET A 192 -3.28 11.97 -4.29
N ARG A 193 -4.26 11.49 -5.08
CA ARG A 193 -5.35 10.67 -4.54
C ARG A 193 -4.81 9.44 -3.82
N GLN A 194 -3.89 8.69 -4.43
CA GLN A 194 -3.32 7.49 -3.83
C GLN A 194 -2.52 7.81 -2.55
N VAL A 195 -1.82 8.94 -2.54
CA VAL A 195 -1.17 9.47 -1.33
C VAL A 195 -2.20 9.74 -0.23
N LEU A 196 -3.30 10.40 -0.56
CA LEU A 196 -4.36 10.72 0.40
C LEU A 196 -5.12 9.48 0.88
N GLU A 197 -5.37 8.49 0.02
CA GLU A 197 -5.95 7.18 0.39
C GLU A 197 -5.06 6.48 1.43
N ALA A 198 -3.73 6.45 1.21
CA ALA A 198 -2.79 5.90 2.19
C ALA A 198 -2.88 6.62 3.54
N LEU A 199 -2.91 7.96 3.52
CA LEU A 199 -2.98 8.77 4.74
C LEU A 199 -4.32 8.65 5.46
N ALA A 200 -5.44 8.62 4.73
CA ALA A 200 -6.77 8.41 5.31
C ALA A 200 -6.82 7.09 6.09
N PHE A 201 -6.35 6.01 5.48
CA PHE A 201 -6.31 4.68 6.07
C PHE A 201 -5.51 4.62 7.38
N VAL A 202 -4.29 5.19 7.42
CA VAL A 202 -3.46 5.19 8.63
C VAL A 202 -3.96 6.16 9.70
N HIS A 203 -4.51 7.32 9.28
CA HIS A 203 -5.07 8.33 10.19
C HIS A 203 -6.35 7.85 10.86
N ALA A 204 -7.20 7.09 10.17
CA ALA A 204 -8.40 6.46 10.74
C ALA A 204 -8.04 5.50 11.90
N ARG A 205 -6.82 4.94 11.88
CA ARG A 205 -6.26 4.09 12.95
C ARG A 205 -5.45 4.85 13.99
N HIS A 206 -5.52 6.18 13.94
CA HIS A 206 -4.78 7.11 14.81
C HIS A 206 -3.25 6.92 14.76
N ILE A 207 -2.73 6.48 13.61
CA ILE A 207 -1.29 6.41 13.37
C ILE A 207 -0.89 7.64 12.58
N VAL A 208 0.10 8.38 13.08
CA VAL A 208 0.76 9.47 12.34
C VAL A 208 2.08 8.95 11.77
N HIS A 209 2.32 9.19 10.48
CA HIS A 209 3.51 8.69 9.79
C HIS A 209 4.77 9.49 10.13
N ARG A 210 4.65 10.82 10.25
CA ARG A 210 5.71 11.80 10.59
C ARG A 210 6.85 11.96 9.59
N ASP A 211 7.01 11.06 8.60
CA ASP A 211 7.99 11.22 7.51
C ASP A 211 7.35 11.12 6.11
N VAL A 212 6.20 11.78 5.91
CA VAL A 212 5.56 11.84 4.57
C VAL A 212 6.42 12.70 3.64
N LYS A 213 6.92 12.09 2.56
CA LYS A 213 7.73 12.72 1.50
C LYS A 213 7.63 11.88 0.23
N ALA A 214 7.99 12.44 -0.93
CA ALA A 214 7.83 11.74 -2.20
C ALA A 214 8.70 10.47 -2.31
N GLU A 215 9.83 10.44 -1.61
CA GLU A 215 10.77 9.32 -1.51
C GLU A 215 10.15 8.10 -0.81
N ASN A 216 9.18 8.31 0.09
CA ASN A 216 8.51 7.23 0.84
C ASN A 216 7.24 6.70 0.14
N PHE A 217 6.99 7.12 -1.10
CA PHE A 217 5.94 6.54 -1.95
C PHE A 217 6.59 5.80 -3.12
N LEU A 218 6.40 4.49 -3.15
CA LEU A 218 6.99 3.61 -4.16
C LEU A 218 5.94 3.14 -5.16
N PHE A 219 6.31 3.08 -6.43
CA PHE A 219 5.51 2.44 -7.46
C PHE A 219 5.70 0.92 -7.41
N VAL A 220 4.58 0.18 -7.41
CA VAL A 220 4.59 -1.29 -7.36
C VAL A 220 5.33 -1.90 -8.56
N ASP A 221 5.18 -1.29 -9.73
CA ASP A 221 5.74 -1.74 -11.02
C ASP A 221 6.07 -0.55 -11.93
N GLU A 222 6.75 -0.80 -13.05
CA GLU A 222 7.16 0.26 -14.00
C GLU A 222 6.04 0.72 -14.96
N ASN A 223 4.81 0.22 -14.79
CA ASN A 223 3.74 0.55 -15.72
C ASN A 223 3.24 1.99 -15.53
N ASP A 224 2.80 2.64 -16.61
CA ASP A 224 2.24 4.01 -16.58
C ASP A 224 1.03 4.19 -15.64
N ARG A 225 0.38 3.08 -15.26
CA ARG A 225 -0.76 3.08 -14.33
C ARG A 225 -0.39 2.46 -12.99
N SER A 226 0.90 2.45 -12.63
CA SER A 226 1.36 1.78 -11.44
C SER A 226 0.75 2.38 -10.17
N ARG A 227 0.59 1.51 -9.17
CA ARG A 227 0.01 1.85 -7.89
C ARG A 227 1.10 2.41 -6.99
N LEU A 228 0.79 3.44 -6.22
CA LEU A 228 1.66 3.95 -5.15
C LEU A 228 1.39 3.23 -3.83
N LYS A 229 2.47 2.90 -3.12
CA LYS A 229 2.46 2.40 -1.75
C LYS A 229 3.34 3.26 -0.85
N LEU A 230 2.81 3.62 0.32
CA LEU A 230 3.54 4.27 1.39
C LEU A 230 4.41 3.24 2.13
N CYS A 231 5.68 3.57 2.33
CA CYS A 231 6.65 2.78 3.07
C CYS A 231 7.35 3.61 4.17
N ASP A 232 8.23 2.95 4.92
CA ASP A 232 9.09 3.54 5.96
C ASP A 232 8.33 4.14 7.18
N PHE A 233 7.81 3.24 8.01
CA PHE A 233 7.12 3.61 9.26
C PHE A 233 8.09 3.76 10.45
N GLY A 234 9.40 3.84 10.22
CA GLY A 234 10.41 3.96 11.28
C GLY A 234 10.27 5.23 12.13
N ALA A 235 9.60 6.25 11.59
CA ALA A 235 9.25 7.47 12.31
C ALA A 235 7.79 7.51 12.76
N ALA A 236 6.96 6.47 12.59
CA ALA A 236 5.54 6.54 12.90
C ALA A 236 5.26 6.70 14.42
N ALA A 237 4.01 7.02 14.78
CA ALA A 237 3.56 6.99 16.17
C ALA A 237 2.06 6.72 16.27
N SER A 238 1.66 5.91 17.25
CA SER A 238 0.25 5.76 17.61
C SER A 238 -0.19 6.90 18.52
N LEU A 239 -1.13 7.73 18.07
CA LEU A 239 -1.67 8.84 18.87
C LEU A 239 -2.52 8.35 20.04
N ARG A 240 -3.03 7.10 20.00
CA ARG A 240 -3.71 6.46 21.15
C ARG A 240 -2.75 6.19 22.31
N ALA A 241 -1.49 5.90 22.02
CA ALA A 241 -0.47 5.61 23.02
C ALA A 241 0.21 6.88 23.59
N VAL A 242 -0.08 8.07 23.03
CA VAL A 242 0.58 9.32 23.41
C VAL A 242 -0.37 10.22 24.19
N ALA A 243 0.02 10.59 25.41
CA ALA A 243 -0.73 11.52 26.24
C ALA A 243 -0.97 12.86 25.51
N GLY A 244 -2.25 13.24 25.37
CA GLY A 244 -2.67 14.45 24.66
C GLY A 244 -2.73 14.34 23.14
N GLY A 245 -2.57 13.12 22.57
CA GLY A 245 -2.78 12.85 21.14
C GLY A 245 -1.78 13.53 20.20
N LYS A 246 -0.58 13.89 20.69
CA LYS A 246 0.46 14.57 19.91
C LYS A 246 1.83 13.96 20.14
N ALA A 247 2.40 13.36 19.09
CA ALA A 247 3.72 12.73 19.13
C ALA A 247 4.83 13.79 19.22
N LYS A 248 5.55 13.84 20.34
CA LYS A 248 6.67 14.77 20.55
C LYS A 248 7.95 14.25 19.87
N GLY A 249 8.91 15.15 19.69
CA GLY A 249 10.19 14.86 19.04
C GLY A 249 10.28 15.41 17.61
N ARG A 250 11.48 15.84 17.21
CA ARG A 250 11.78 16.27 15.84
C ARG A 250 12.36 15.07 15.08
N ILE A 251 11.47 14.21 14.60
CA ILE A 251 11.81 13.00 13.84
C ILE A 251 11.23 13.18 12.42
N GLY A 252 11.90 12.62 11.41
CA GLY A 252 11.53 12.74 10.00
C GLY A 252 12.29 13.85 9.25
N THR A 253 11.93 14.01 7.99
CA THR A 253 12.63 14.86 7.02
C THR A 253 12.17 16.31 7.17
N LEU A 254 13.05 17.14 7.72
CA LEU A 254 12.74 18.53 8.07
C LEU A 254 12.19 19.36 6.89
N SER A 255 12.62 19.13 5.65
CA SER A 255 12.12 19.89 4.49
C SER A 255 10.62 19.73 4.21
N TYR A 256 10.00 18.66 4.71
CA TYR A 256 8.57 18.38 4.57
C TYR A 256 7.78 18.66 5.86
N ALA A 257 8.47 18.82 7.00
CA ALA A 257 7.84 18.92 8.31
C ALA A 257 6.95 20.16 8.50
N ALA A 258 5.86 19.97 9.24
CA ALA A 258 4.86 20.99 9.54
C ALA A 258 5.34 22.07 10.56
N PRO A 259 4.76 23.29 10.55
CA PRO A 259 5.14 24.38 11.45
C PRO A 259 5.09 24.02 12.93
N GLU A 260 4.10 23.24 13.35
CA GLU A 260 3.89 22.77 14.72
C GLU A 260 5.01 21.86 15.23
N VAL A 261 5.64 21.06 14.36
CA VAL A 261 6.81 20.24 14.67
C VAL A 261 8.01 21.13 15.01
N TYR A 262 8.22 22.19 14.24
CA TYR A 262 9.27 23.18 14.51
C TYR A 262 9.02 24.07 15.73
N ARG A 263 7.76 24.15 16.17
CA ARG A 263 7.34 24.84 17.41
C ARG A 263 7.32 23.88 18.60
N SER A 264 7.75 22.63 18.43
CA SER A 264 7.76 21.58 19.46
C SER A 264 6.37 21.33 20.08
N LYS A 265 5.29 21.61 19.34
CA LYS A 265 3.90 21.35 19.79
C LYS A 265 3.49 19.88 19.64
N GLY A 266 4.36 19.06 19.03
CA GLY A 266 4.09 17.67 18.67
C GLY A 266 3.45 17.55 17.29
N ALA A 267 3.58 16.35 16.70
CA ALA A 267 2.97 15.98 15.43
C ALA A 267 1.66 15.20 15.68
N ASP A 268 0.68 15.44 14.81
CA ASP A 268 -0.59 14.73 14.73
C ASP A 268 -0.90 14.39 13.27
N THR A 269 -2.07 13.83 12.99
CA THR A 269 -2.49 13.48 11.61
C THR A 269 -2.51 14.71 10.69
N ARG A 270 -2.80 15.91 11.20
CA ARG A 270 -2.75 17.15 10.41
C ARG A 270 -1.32 17.51 10.03
N SER A 271 -0.32 17.13 10.83
CA SER A 271 1.10 17.32 10.48
C SER A 271 1.47 16.56 9.20
N ASP A 272 0.99 15.33 9.02
CA ASP A 272 1.17 14.57 7.77
C ASP A 272 0.47 15.26 6.60
N MET A 273 -0.68 15.90 6.82
CA MET A 273 -1.41 16.63 5.77
C MET A 273 -0.66 17.87 5.26
N TRP A 274 0.16 18.50 6.09
CA TRP A 274 1.08 19.55 5.61
C TRP A 274 2.13 18.96 4.69
N SER A 275 2.76 17.87 5.12
CA SER A 275 3.76 17.17 4.32
C SER A 275 3.17 16.68 2.99
N ALA A 276 1.92 16.22 2.97
CA ALA A 276 1.16 15.90 1.76
C ALA A 276 0.99 17.13 0.84
N GLY A 277 0.72 18.32 1.41
CA GLY A 277 0.71 19.58 0.67
C GLY A 277 2.07 19.95 0.07
N VAL A 278 3.17 19.66 0.78
CA VAL A 278 4.53 19.81 0.26
C VAL A 278 4.78 18.86 -0.91
N VAL A 279 4.37 17.59 -0.77
CA VAL A 279 4.46 16.58 -1.84
C VAL A 279 3.69 17.03 -3.08
N LEU A 280 2.44 17.49 -2.93
CA LEU A 280 1.63 17.99 -4.04
C LEU A 280 2.29 19.19 -4.73
N TYR A 281 2.81 20.15 -3.97
CA TYR A 281 3.55 21.27 -4.55
C TYR A 281 4.77 20.78 -5.34
N VAL A 282 5.52 19.81 -4.80
CA VAL A 282 6.70 19.23 -5.46
C VAL A 282 6.29 18.52 -6.76
N MET A 283 5.17 17.79 -6.78
CA MET A 283 4.62 17.21 -8.02
C MET A 283 4.32 18.30 -9.06
N LEU A 284 3.61 19.37 -8.67
CA LEU A 284 3.12 20.40 -9.58
C LEU A 284 4.19 21.39 -10.06
N CYS A 285 5.23 21.62 -9.25
CA CYS A 285 6.27 22.62 -9.52
C CYS A 285 7.66 22.04 -9.73
N ALA A 286 7.87 20.73 -9.49
CA ALA A 286 9.17 20.06 -9.48
C ALA A 286 10.23 20.81 -8.64
N ALA A 287 9.80 21.40 -7.53
CA ALA A 287 10.66 22.21 -6.68
C ALA A 287 10.11 22.30 -5.25
N SER A 288 10.99 22.60 -4.29
CA SER A 288 10.58 22.80 -2.90
C SER A 288 9.72 24.07 -2.73
N PRO A 289 8.62 24.01 -1.95
CA PRO A 289 7.79 25.19 -1.64
C PRO A 289 8.47 26.20 -0.72
N PHE A 290 9.45 25.79 0.09
CA PHE A 290 10.05 26.65 1.12
C PHE A 290 11.54 26.95 0.90
N ARG A 291 12.20 26.26 -0.03
CA ARG A 291 13.63 26.43 -0.35
C ARG A 291 13.84 27.02 -1.74
N GLN A 292 14.71 28.03 -1.82
CA GLN A 292 15.20 28.68 -3.05
C GLN A 292 16.68 28.40 -3.28
N SER A 293 17.13 28.52 -4.53
CA SER A 293 18.52 28.25 -4.95
C SER A 293 19.58 29.13 -4.28
N GLY A 294 19.17 30.20 -3.56
CA GLY A 294 20.07 31.09 -2.82
C GLY A 294 20.02 30.93 -1.30
N ASP A 295 19.18 30.03 -0.76
CA ASP A 295 19.04 29.88 0.69
C ASP A 295 20.25 29.15 1.29
N ARG A 296 21.19 29.91 1.86
CA ARG A 296 22.41 29.37 2.50
C ARG A 296 22.16 28.78 3.89
N SER A 297 21.04 29.11 4.53
CA SER A 297 20.74 28.73 5.92
C SER A 297 19.37 28.08 6.05
N THR A 298 19.32 26.93 6.71
CA THR A 298 18.09 26.23 7.09
C THR A 298 17.16 27.11 7.94
N LYS A 299 17.69 28.09 8.68
CA LYS A 299 16.88 29.02 9.49
C LYS A 299 15.88 29.83 8.64
N VAL A 300 16.28 30.23 7.43
CA VAL A 300 15.41 31.00 6.52
C VAL A 300 14.25 30.13 6.04
N VAL A 301 14.53 28.87 5.68
CA VAL A 301 13.52 27.89 5.29
C VAL A 301 12.54 27.64 6.44
N VAL A 302 13.04 27.41 7.65
CA VAL A 302 12.22 27.20 8.85
C VAL A 302 11.36 28.43 9.16
N HIS A 303 11.89 29.63 8.97
CA HIS A 303 11.11 30.86 9.15
C HIS A 303 9.93 30.92 8.17
N ARG A 304 10.16 30.62 6.88
CA ARG A 304 9.09 30.56 5.87
C ARG A 304 8.03 29.50 6.20
N VAL A 305 8.46 28.30 6.61
CA VAL A 305 7.56 27.23 7.08
C VAL A 305 6.70 27.74 8.24
N LYS A 306 7.33 28.29 9.29
CA LYS A 306 6.60 28.83 10.45
C LYS A 306 5.64 29.97 10.12
N ALA A 307 5.91 30.72 9.05
CA ALA A 307 5.05 31.80 8.56
C ALA A 307 3.99 31.34 7.56
N GLY A 308 4.04 30.09 7.07
CA GLY A 308 3.17 29.63 5.97
C GLY A 308 3.49 30.27 4.63
N SER A 309 4.65 30.93 4.51
CA SER A 309 5.04 31.69 3.33
C SER A 309 5.78 30.78 2.35
N PHE A 310 5.02 30.01 1.58
CA PHE A 310 5.57 29.21 0.49
C PHE A 310 5.69 30.02 -0.81
N ILE A 311 6.59 29.57 -1.68
CA ILE A 311 7.00 30.29 -2.90
C ILE A 311 5.91 30.13 -3.97
N ARG A 312 5.31 31.24 -4.41
CA ARG A 312 4.28 31.25 -5.48
C ARG A 312 4.75 31.87 -6.79
N ASN A 313 5.89 32.53 -6.81
CA ASN A 313 6.41 33.26 -7.97
C ASN A 313 7.13 32.37 -9.01
N ARG A 314 6.73 31.10 -9.14
CA ARG A 314 7.33 30.17 -10.11
C ARG A 314 6.50 30.17 -11.39
N PRO A 315 7.12 30.09 -12.58
CA PRO A 315 6.39 29.95 -13.84
C PRO A 315 5.37 28.80 -13.83
N ALA A 316 5.78 27.63 -13.33
CA ALA A 316 4.89 26.47 -13.20
C ALA A 316 3.67 26.75 -12.30
N TRP A 317 3.85 27.50 -11.20
CA TRP A 317 2.76 27.84 -10.27
C TRP A 317 1.70 28.74 -10.91
N HIS A 318 2.13 29.72 -11.72
CA HIS A 318 1.19 30.65 -12.37
C HIS A 318 0.30 29.99 -13.43
N ASN A 319 0.70 28.82 -13.95
CA ASN A 319 -0.04 28.08 -14.96
C ASN A 319 -0.96 27.01 -14.36
N LEU A 320 -1.03 26.91 -13.03
CA LEU A 320 -1.88 25.93 -12.36
C LEU A 320 -3.35 26.36 -12.40
N SER A 321 -4.24 25.37 -12.43
CA SER A 321 -5.67 25.59 -12.25
C SER A 321 -5.98 26.14 -10.85
N GLU A 322 -7.11 26.86 -10.75
CA GLU A 322 -7.59 27.36 -9.46
C GLU A 322 -7.81 26.22 -8.45
N ALA A 323 -8.26 25.05 -8.92
CA ALA A 323 -8.48 23.88 -8.08
C ALA A 323 -7.16 23.32 -7.52
N ALA A 324 -6.09 23.26 -8.31
CA ALA A 324 -4.78 22.82 -7.85
C ALA A 324 -4.20 23.80 -6.81
N VAL A 325 -4.30 25.10 -7.09
CA VAL A 325 -3.86 26.18 -6.18
C VAL A 325 -4.62 26.15 -4.86
N ASP A 326 -5.94 25.96 -4.89
CA ASP A 326 -6.79 25.87 -3.70
C ASP A 326 -6.38 24.68 -2.82
N LEU A 327 -6.21 23.49 -3.40
CA LEU A 327 -5.84 22.29 -2.64
C LEU A 327 -4.50 22.47 -1.92
N VAL A 328 -3.46 22.91 -2.65
CA VAL A 328 -2.13 23.15 -2.06
C VAL A 328 -2.23 24.19 -0.94
N THR A 329 -2.98 25.27 -1.16
CA THR A 329 -3.12 26.34 -0.17
C THR A 329 -3.81 25.86 1.09
N ARG A 330 -4.86 25.02 0.98
CA ARG A 330 -5.58 24.46 2.13
C ARG A 330 -4.79 23.40 2.90
N LEU A 331 -3.91 22.66 2.23
CA LEU A 331 -2.99 21.71 2.87
C LEU A 331 -1.82 22.42 3.57
N LEU A 332 -1.38 23.57 3.06
CA LEU A 332 -0.29 24.38 3.64
C LEU A 332 -0.78 25.49 4.58
N ILE A 333 -1.94 25.30 5.22
CA ILE A 333 -2.41 26.18 6.30
C ILE A 333 -1.58 25.92 7.57
N VAL A 334 -1.07 27.01 8.17
CA VAL A 334 -0.20 26.94 9.36
C VAL A 334 -0.93 26.39 10.58
N GLU A 335 -2.19 26.79 10.76
CA GLU A 335 -2.99 26.36 11.90
C GLU A 335 -3.54 24.93 11.64
N PRO A 336 -3.12 23.90 12.39
CA PRO A 336 -3.46 22.51 12.07
C PRO A 336 -4.96 22.23 12.06
N SER A 337 -5.73 22.90 12.93
CA SER A 337 -7.19 22.75 13.03
C SER A 337 -7.95 23.20 11.79
N GLN A 338 -7.38 24.15 11.04
CA GLN A 338 -7.97 24.69 9.79
C GLN A 338 -7.46 23.96 8.53
N ARG A 339 -6.44 23.11 8.68
CA ARG A 339 -5.87 22.31 7.59
C ARG A 339 -6.79 21.14 7.24
N LEU A 340 -6.94 20.80 5.97
CA LEU A 340 -7.75 19.64 5.57
C LEU A 340 -7.23 18.34 6.19
N THR A 341 -8.14 17.46 6.59
CA THR A 341 -7.89 16.02 6.80
C THR A 341 -7.69 15.30 5.46
N ALA A 342 -7.15 14.08 5.50
CA ALA A 342 -7.04 13.23 4.32
C ALA A 342 -8.42 12.97 3.68
N ALA A 343 -9.42 12.62 4.48
CA ALA A 343 -10.80 12.40 4.01
C ALA A 343 -11.43 13.64 3.37
N GLU A 344 -11.22 14.84 3.94
CA GLU A 344 -11.70 16.09 3.33
C GLU A 344 -10.96 16.41 2.04
N ALA A 345 -9.65 16.18 1.98
CA ALA A 345 -8.83 16.41 0.79
C ALA A 345 -9.21 15.47 -0.37
N LEU A 346 -9.60 14.22 -0.09
CA LEU A 346 -10.09 13.27 -1.11
C LEU A 346 -11.37 13.76 -1.81
N ARG A 347 -12.21 14.51 -1.09
CA ARG A 347 -13.43 15.13 -1.64
C ARG A 347 -13.17 16.44 -2.39
N HIS A 348 -11.93 16.93 -2.40
CA HIS A 348 -11.60 18.21 -3.04
C HIS A 348 -11.80 18.15 -4.56
N PRO A 349 -12.31 19.22 -5.22
CA PRO A 349 -12.56 19.23 -6.67
C PRO A 349 -11.36 18.80 -7.52
N PHE A 350 -10.15 19.27 -7.18
CA PHE A 350 -8.91 18.88 -7.86
C PHE A 350 -8.69 17.36 -7.87
N ILE A 351 -8.99 16.68 -6.76
CA ILE A 351 -8.85 15.23 -6.63
C ILE A 351 -9.99 14.53 -7.35
N ARG A 352 -11.25 14.93 -7.09
CA ARG A 352 -12.45 14.31 -7.67
C ARG A 352 -12.47 14.33 -9.20
N ALA A 353 -11.92 15.37 -9.84
CA ALA A 353 -11.85 15.48 -11.29
C ALA A 353 -11.05 14.34 -11.96
N ALA A 354 -10.14 13.69 -11.22
CA ALA A 354 -9.34 12.56 -11.71
C ALA A 354 -9.96 11.18 -11.40
N SER A 355 -11.21 11.09 -10.93
CA SER A 355 -11.86 9.80 -10.67
C SER A 355 -12.02 9.01 -11.98
N PRO A 356 -11.35 7.85 -12.15
CA PRO A 356 -11.66 6.99 -13.28
C PRO A 356 -13.09 6.45 -13.12
N SER A 357 -13.81 6.27 -14.22
CA SER A 357 -15.18 5.70 -14.29
C SER A 357 -15.27 4.21 -13.88
N ASN A 358 -14.34 3.71 -13.06
CA ASN A 358 -14.21 2.30 -12.66
C ASN A 358 -15.34 1.82 -11.71
N THR A 359 -16.16 2.73 -11.18
CA THR A 359 -17.37 2.42 -10.39
C THR A 359 -18.29 1.44 -11.13
N LEU A 360 -18.29 1.47 -12.48
CA LEU A 360 -19.13 0.63 -13.34
C LEU A 360 -18.84 -0.88 -13.24
N CYS A 361 -17.63 -1.31 -12.85
CA CYS A 361 -17.26 -2.73 -12.88
C CYS A 361 -17.70 -3.49 -11.61
N ILE A 362 -17.79 -2.81 -10.47
CA ILE A 362 -18.13 -3.41 -9.17
C ILE A 362 -19.63 -3.67 -9.09
N SER A 363 -20.43 -2.78 -9.67
CA SER A 363 -21.90 -2.85 -9.70
C SER A 363 -22.46 -3.95 -10.63
N THR A 364 -21.60 -4.74 -11.28
CA THR A 364 -22.03 -5.82 -12.17
C THR A 364 -22.64 -7.01 -11.39
N PRO A 365 -23.74 -7.63 -11.88
CA PRO A 365 -24.34 -8.80 -11.23
C PRO A 365 -23.38 -9.99 -11.07
N SER A 366 -22.37 -10.10 -11.95
CA SER A 366 -21.32 -11.11 -11.88
C SER A 366 -20.44 -10.92 -10.63
N THR A 367 -19.99 -9.70 -10.34
CA THR A 367 -19.18 -9.38 -9.16
C THR A 367 -19.95 -9.66 -7.87
N ARG A 368 -21.22 -9.24 -7.79
CA ARG A 368 -22.09 -9.52 -6.63
C ARG A 368 -22.24 -11.02 -6.35
N ARG A 369 -22.44 -11.83 -7.39
CA ARG A 369 -22.54 -13.29 -7.24
C ARG A 369 -21.24 -13.92 -6.74
N LYS A 370 -20.08 -13.40 -7.15
CA LYS A 370 -18.79 -13.88 -6.66
C LYS A 370 -18.57 -13.53 -5.18
N LEU A 371 -18.88 -12.29 -4.78
CA LEU A 371 -18.88 -11.85 -3.38
C LEU A 371 -19.80 -12.74 -2.52
N GLY A 372 -21.05 -12.96 -2.95
CA GLY A 372 -21.98 -13.85 -2.25
C GLY A 372 -21.48 -15.30 -2.11
N ARG A 373 -20.81 -15.84 -3.12
CA ARG A 373 -20.19 -17.18 -3.05
C ARG A 373 -19.06 -17.24 -2.02
N TYR A 374 -18.21 -16.22 -1.96
CA TYR A 374 -17.14 -16.16 -0.96
C TYR A 374 -17.70 -16.14 0.46
N LEU A 375 -18.76 -15.35 0.68
CA LEU A 375 -19.40 -15.24 1.99
C LEU A 375 -20.01 -16.55 2.48
N ALA A 376 -20.50 -17.39 1.57
CA ALA A 376 -21.00 -18.72 1.87
C ALA A 376 -19.91 -19.76 2.19
N LEU A 377 -18.61 -19.43 2.00
CA LEU A 377 -17.53 -20.36 2.32
C LEU A 377 -17.35 -20.53 3.84
N PRO A 378 -17.00 -21.75 4.31
CA PRO A 378 -16.62 -21.98 5.71
C PRO A 378 -15.42 -21.14 6.14
N PRO A 379 -15.30 -20.75 7.43
CA PRO A 379 -14.20 -19.92 7.93
C PRO A 379 -12.81 -20.46 7.60
N GLN A 380 -12.60 -21.77 7.69
CA GLN A 380 -11.32 -22.42 7.40
C GLN A 380 -10.91 -22.23 5.94
N ARG A 381 -11.87 -22.27 5.02
CA ARG A 381 -11.63 -22.08 3.59
C ARG A 381 -11.37 -20.61 3.25
N LYS A 382 -12.03 -19.68 3.93
CA LYS A 382 -11.74 -18.24 3.83
C LYS A 382 -10.32 -17.95 4.26
N GLU A 383 -9.89 -18.46 5.41
CA GLU A 383 -8.53 -18.25 5.93
C GLU A 383 -7.45 -18.80 4.99
N LEU A 384 -7.67 -19.99 4.42
CA LEU A 384 -6.76 -20.58 3.44
C LEU A 384 -6.62 -19.70 2.18
N LEU A 385 -7.75 -19.25 1.62
CA LEU A 385 -7.75 -18.40 0.44
C LEU A 385 -7.11 -17.03 0.72
N ARG A 386 -7.36 -16.50 1.90
CA ARG A 386 -6.79 -15.25 2.40
C ARG A 386 -5.27 -15.33 2.54
N THR A 387 -4.79 -16.44 3.09
CA THR A 387 -3.35 -16.77 3.16
C THR A 387 -2.76 -16.90 1.75
N ALA A 388 -3.46 -17.55 0.82
CA ALA A 388 -2.99 -17.63 -0.56
C ALA A 388 -2.90 -16.25 -1.22
N ALA A 389 -3.90 -15.39 -1.05
CA ALA A 389 -3.90 -14.03 -1.58
C ALA A 389 -2.80 -13.14 -0.97
N SER A 390 -2.42 -13.37 0.29
CA SER A 390 -1.31 -12.66 0.93
C SER A 390 0.06 -13.01 0.34
N LEU A 391 0.18 -14.15 -0.35
CA LEU A 391 1.39 -14.59 -1.04
C LEU A 391 1.45 -14.15 -2.52
N VAL A 392 0.33 -13.76 -3.11
CA VAL A 392 0.28 -13.30 -4.50
C VAL A 392 0.97 -11.93 -4.63
N PRO A 393 1.96 -11.77 -5.53
CA PRO A 393 2.59 -10.50 -5.80
C PRO A 393 1.56 -9.45 -6.23
N GLU A 394 1.69 -8.23 -5.70
CA GLU A 394 0.72 -7.16 -5.95
C GLU A 394 0.58 -6.85 -7.45
N SER A 395 1.65 -6.94 -8.23
CA SER A 395 1.67 -6.77 -9.69
C SER A 395 0.73 -7.75 -10.43
N GLN A 396 0.49 -8.94 -9.87
CA GLN A 396 -0.41 -9.95 -10.43
C GLN A 396 -1.88 -9.74 -10.04
N LEU A 397 -2.16 -8.84 -9.09
CA LEU A 397 -3.52 -8.56 -8.65
C LEU A 397 -4.30 -7.64 -9.61
N GLY A 398 -3.68 -7.21 -10.72
CA GLY A 398 -4.33 -6.47 -11.79
C GLY A 398 -5.11 -5.25 -11.30
N ASP A 399 -6.38 -5.16 -11.70
CA ASP A 399 -7.27 -4.06 -11.34
C ASP A 399 -7.96 -4.21 -9.98
N MET A 400 -7.76 -5.32 -9.27
CA MET A 400 -8.49 -5.59 -8.01
C MET A 400 -8.25 -4.54 -6.93
N SER A 401 -7.01 -4.08 -6.77
CA SER A 401 -6.69 -3.01 -5.82
C SER A 401 -7.41 -1.72 -6.14
N ARG A 402 -7.62 -1.44 -7.44
CA ARG A 402 -8.36 -0.27 -7.89
C ARG A 402 -9.85 -0.43 -7.63
N LEU A 403 -10.39 -1.64 -7.84
CA LEU A 403 -11.78 -1.94 -7.50
C LEU A 403 -11.99 -1.81 -5.99
N PHE A 404 -11.09 -2.34 -5.17
CA PHE A 404 -11.18 -2.19 -3.73
C PHE A 404 -11.15 -0.72 -3.31
N ALA A 405 -10.15 0.04 -3.77
CA ALA A 405 -10.04 1.47 -3.46
C ALA A 405 -11.21 2.32 -3.99
N ALA A 406 -11.93 1.84 -5.02
CA ALA A 406 -13.14 2.49 -5.52
C ALA A 406 -14.39 2.09 -4.74
N ALA A 407 -14.39 0.92 -4.08
CA ALA A 407 -15.48 0.45 -3.25
C ALA A 407 -15.41 0.94 -1.80
N ASP A 408 -14.20 1.08 -1.26
CA ASP A 408 -13.91 1.64 0.06
C ASP A 408 -14.10 3.17 0.02
N LEU A 409 -15.32 3.62 0.31
CA LEU A 409 -15.76 5.01 0.12
C LEU A 409 -15.32 5.90 1.28
N ASP A 410 -15.22 5.34 2.48
CA ASP A 410 -14.75 6.06 3.67
C ASP A 410 -13.24 5.95 3.88
N HIS A 411 -12.57 5.08 3.12
CA HIS A 411 -11.13 4.82 3.12
C HIS A 411 -10.64 4.23 4.45
N ASP A 412 -11.49 3.46 5.12
CA ASP A 412 -11.13 2.73 6.33
C ASP A 412 -10.38 1.41 6.03
N GLY A 413 -10.24 1.03 4.76
CA GLY A 413 -9.58 -0.20 4.32
C GLY A 413 -10.44 -1.45 4.47
N ARG A 414 -11.76 -1.28 4.51
CA ARG A 414 -12.78 -2.31 4.46
C ARG A 414 -13.85 -1.88 3.45
N VAL A 415 -14.68 -2.85 3.05
CA VAL A 415 -15.82 -2.62 2.18
C VAL A 415 -17.02 -3.25 2.84
N ASP A 416 -17.97 -2.43 3.27
CA ASP A 416 -19.22 -2.87 3.88
C ASP A 416 -20.39 -2.95 2.87
N LEU A 417 -21.55 -3.43 3.32
CA LEU A 417 -22.74 -3.52 2.48
C LEU A 417 -23.27 -2.16 2.01
N ASN A 418 -23.21 -1.14 2.86
CA ASN A 418 -23.72 0.18 2.54
C ASN A 418 -22.87 0.81 1.43
N GLU A 419 -21.55 0.60 1.48
CA GLU A 419 -20.62 1.03 0.44
C GLU A 419 -20.88 0.28 -0.87
N LEU A 420 -21.05 -1.04 -0.83
CA LEU A 420 -21.42 -1.84 -2.01
C LEU A 420 -22.77 -1.41 -2.60
N GLU A 421 -23.78 -1.13 -1.78
CA GLU A 421 -25.10 -0.66 -2.21
C GLU A 421 -25.06 0.76 -2.79
N SER A 422 -24.24 1.64 -2.21
CA SER A 422 -24.03 3.01 -2.71
C SER A 422 -23.43 3.03 -4.11
N LEU A 423 -22.57 2.06 -4.44
CA LEU A 423 -22.01 1.90 -5.79
C LEU A 423 -23.08 1.46 -6.83
N VAL A 424 -24.14 0.77 -6.38
CA VAL A 424 -25.21 0.26 -7.25
C VAL A 424 -26.27 1.33 -7.52
N THR A 425 -26.61 2.13 -6.49
CA THR A 425 -27.67 3.15 -6.57
C THR A 425 -27.25 4.43 -7.29
N GLY A 426 -25.95 4.71 -7.37
CA GLY A 426 -25.40 5.90 -8.04
C GLY A 426 -25.54 5.95 -9.57
N ASP A 427 -26.00 4.86 -10.22
CA ASP A 427 -25.91 4.70 -11.68
C ASP A 427 -27.25 4.78 -12.44
N GLY A 428 -28.30 5.35 -11.81
CA GLY A 428 -29.58 5.60 -12.49
C GLY A 428 -30.35 4.34 -12.93
N MET A 429 -29.92 3.15 -12.53
CA MET A 429 -30.71 1.92 -12.66
C MET A 429 -31.76 1.87 -11.55
N ASN A 430 -33.02 1.70 -11.93
CA ASN A 430 -34.12 1.42 -11.01
C ASN A 430 -33.73 0.25 -10.10
N PRO A 431 -33.72 0.42 -8.77
CA PRO A 431 -33.48 -0.70 -7.87
C PRO A 431 -34.68 -1.63 -7.97
N SER A 432 -34.52 -2.80 -8.60
CA SER A 432 -35.39 -3.91 -8.24
C SER A 432 -35.13 -4.19 -6.76
N PRO A 433 -36.14 -4.16 -5.88
CA PRO A 433 -35.97 -4.48 -4.47
C PRO A 433 -35.26 -5.83 -4.36
N LEU A 434 -34.33 -5.95 -3.43
CA LEU A 434 -33.64 -7.18 -3.06
C LEU A 434 -34.65 -8.26 -2.61
N GLU A 435 -35.37 -8.85 -3.53
CA GLU A 435 -35.99 -10.14 -3.30
C GLU A 435 -34.93 -11.19 -3.65
N THR A 436 -34.58 -12.02 -2.66
CA THR A 436 -33.61 -13.14 -2.70
C THR A 436 -32.19 -12.91 -2.15
N THR A 437 -32.01 -12.05 -1.14
CA THR A 437 -30.96 -12.29 -0.09
C THR A 437 -31.50 -12.19 1.34
N SER A 438 -32.74 -11.70 1.51
CA SER A 438 -33.39 -11.61 2.82
C SER A 438 -33.63 -12.97 3.51
N SER A 439 -33.57 -14.10 2.79
CA SER A 439 -33.70 -15.42 3.41
C SER A 439 -32.40 -15.94 4.07
N MET A 440 -31.29 -15.21 4.00
CA MET A 440 -30.06 -15.52 4.77
C MET A 440 -29.92 -14.64 6.02
N ALA A 441 -30.85 -13.72 6.26
CA ALA A 441 -30.78 -12.71 7.32
C ALA A 441 -31.43 -13.14 8.65
N HIS A 442 -31.16 -14.36 9.12
CA HIS A 442 -31.47 -14.76 10.50
C HIS A 442 -30.19 -15.20 11.24
N GLY A 443 -29.15 -14.38 11.10
CA GLY A 443 -27.90 -14.48 11.83
C GLY A 443 -27.06 -13.23 11.55
N HIS A 444 -27.17 -12.23 12.41
CA HIS A 444 -26.39 -11.00 12.38
C HIS A 444 -24.91 -11.26 12.15
N TRP A 445 -24.37 -10.86 10.99
CA TRP A 445 -22.97 -10.51 10.80
C TRP A 445 -22.87 -9.46 9.69
N ASP A 446 -22.37 -8.28 10.04
CA ASP A 446 -22.01 -7.22 9.10
C ASP A 446 -21.06 -7.81 8.04
N LEU A 447 -21.48 -7.78 6.77
CA LEU A 447 -20.67 -8.25 5.66
C LEU A 447 -19.59 -7.19 5.38
N ILE A 448 -18.45 -7.38 6.03
CA ILE A 448 -17.27 -6.51 5.93
C ILE A 448 -16.18 -7.31 5.22
N PHE A 449 -15.79 -6.86 4.03
CA PHE A 449 -14.64 -7.40 3.31
C PHE A 449 -13.45 -6.50 3.57
N ASP A 450 -12.36 -7.01 4.14
CA ASP A 450 -11.11 -6.27 4.02
C ASP A 450 -10.43 -6.55 2.67
N TYR A 451 -9.26 -5.95 2.47
CA TYR A 451 -8.57 -5.99 1.19
C TYR A 451 -8.32 -7.41 0.65
N LEU A 452 -7.88 -8.35 1.49
CA LEU A 452 -7.58 -9.70 1.04
C LEU A 452 -8.87 -10.50 0.78
N ASP A 453 -9.90 -10.31 1.60
CA ASP A 453 -11.21 -10.93 1.39
C ASP A 453 -11.80 -10.50 0.05
N PHE A 454 -11.70 -9.20 -0.25
CA PHE A 454 -12.23 -8.63 -1.48
C PHE A 454 -11.49 -9.14 -2.73
N ILE A 455 -10.15 -9.24 -2.66
CA ILE A 455 -9.33 -9.85 -3.73
C ILE A 455 -9.80 -11.26 -4.03
N VAL A 456 -9.85 -12.11 -3.00
CA VAL A 456 -10.24 -13.52 -3.14
C VAL A 456 -11.67 -13.64 -3.67
N ALA A 457 -12.56 -12.78 -3.19
CA ALA A 457 -13.95 -12.85 -3.53
C ALA A 457 -14.23 -12.43 -4.98
N ILE A 458 -13.49 -11.45 -5.53
CA ILE A 458 -13.69 -10.97 -6.91
C ILE A 458 -12.87 -11.75 -7.92
N ASP A 459 -11.64 -12.07 -7.57
CA ASP A 459 -10.77 -12.88 -8.40
C ASP A 459 -10.99 -14.35 -8.09
N GLY A 460 -11.89 -14.93 -8.88
CA GLY A 460 -12.02 -16.37 -8.96
C GLY A 460 -10.73 -17.07 -9.36
N ALA A 461 -9.66 -16.36 -9.78
CA ALA A 461 -8.35 -16.94 -10.09
C ALA A 461 -7.48 -17.25 -8.86
N VAL A 462 -7.93 -16.98 -7.62
CA VAL A 462 -7.50 -17.78 -6.46
C VAL A 462 -8.28 -19.11 -6.47
N THR A 463 -8.26 -19.79 -7.61
CA THR A 463 -8.77 -21.15 -7.78
C THR A 463 -7.82 -22.14 -7.11
N SER A 464 -8.34 -23.35 -6.90
CA SER A 464 -7.61 -24.54 -6.44
C SER A 464 -6.24 -24.75 -7.12
N GLU A 465 -6.07 -24.38 -8.39
CA GLU A 465 -4.80 -24.51 -9.12
C GLU A 465 -3.66 -23.65 -8.55
N LYS A 466 -3.91 -22.38 -8.21
CA LYS A 466 -2.88 -21.53 -7.56
C LYS A 466 -2.65 -21.95 -6.10
N LEU A 467 -3.70 -22.37 -5.39
CA LEU A 467 -3.59 -22.94 -4.05
C LEU A 467 -2.68 -24.19 -4.02
N ASN A 468 -2.78 -25.06 -5.03
CA ASN A 468 -1.93 -26.24 -5.16
C ASN A 468 -0.46 -25.86 -5.40
N SER A 469 -0.20 -24.80 -6.18
CA SER A 469 1.17 -24.27 -6.37
C SER A 469 1.76 -23.58 -5.12
N LEU A 470 0.90 -23.04 -4.24
CA LEU A 470 1.29 -22.32 -3.02
C LEU A 470 1.33 -23.21 -1.77
N SER A 471 0.93 -24.48 -1.89
CA SER A 471 0.90 -25.49 -0.81
C SER A 471 2.18 -25.52 0.07
N PRO A 472 3.41 -25.49 -0.49
CA PRO A 472 4.64 -25.49 0.33
C PRO A 472 4.87 -24.21 1.14
N ALA A 473 4.38 -23.06 0.66
CA ALA A 473 4.48 -21.78 1.34
C ALA A 473 3.40 -21.64 2.43
N ILE A 474 2.17 -22.09 2.12
CA ILE A 474 1.06 -22.16 3.08
C ILE A 474 1.40 -23.10 4.24
N ALA A 475 1.99 -24.26 3.96
CA ALA A 475 2.41 -25.23 4.97
C ALA A 475 3.51 -24.72 5.92
N ARG A 476 4.25 -23.67 5.54
CA ARG A 476 5.23 -23.00 6.43
C ARG A 476 4.58 -21.88 7.23
N SER A 477 3.72 -21.07 6.62
CA SER A 477 2.94 -20.04 7.32
C SER A 477 2.04 -20.65 8.41
N SER A 478 1.51 -21.84 8.19
CA SER A 478 0.70 -22.56 9.18
C SER A 478 1.53 -23.06 10.37
N ARG A 479 2.75 -23.56 10.12
CA ARG A 479 3.72 -23.95 11.16
C ARG A 479 4.21 -22.76 11.99
N SER A 480 4.42 -21.59 11.39
CA SER A 480 4.86 -20.39 12.11
C SER A 480 3.75 -19.73 12.93
N CYS A 481 2.48 -19.86 12.51
CA CYS A 481 1.33 -19.30 13.22
C CYS A 481 0.69 -20.26 14.25
N GLY A 482 1.28 -21.44 14.49
CA GLY A 482 0.74 -22.43 15.44
C GLY A 482 -0.57 -23.10 14.99
N PHE A 483 -0.96 -22.93 13.73
CA PHE A 483 -2.10 -23.63 13.14
C PHE A 483 -1.62 -24.93 12.49
N LEU A 484 -1.87 -26.07 13.13
CA LEU A 484 -1.80 -27.37 12.47
C LEU A 484 -2.97 -27.47 11.47
N VAL A 485 -2.76 -26.96 10.26
CA VAL A 485 -3.61 -27.32 9.12
C VAL A 485 -2.95 -28.52 8.47
N GLU A 486 -3.49 -29.73 8.72
CA GLU A 486 -3.15 -30.90 7.92
C GLU A 486 -3.36 -30.55 6.45
N ALA A 487 -2.38 -30.89 5.61
CA ALA A 487 -2.45 -30.61 4.17
C ALA A 487 -3.77 -31.20 3.61
N PRO A 488 -4.52 -30.46 2.78
CA PRO A 488 -5.69 -31.04 2.14
C PRO A 488 -5.25 -32.24 1.28
N PRO A 489 -6.03 -33.34 1.28
CA PRO A 489 -5.76 -34.45 0.38
C PRO A 489 -5.75 -33.92 -1.05
N VAL A 490 -4.77 -34.39 -1.83
CA VAL A 490 -4.65 -34.09 -3.26
C VAL A 490 -5.97 -34.48 -3.92
N LEU A 491 -6.71 -33.49 -4.41
CA LEU A 491 -7.90 -33.74 -5.23
C LEU A 491 -7.40 -34.06 -6.64
N GLU A 492 -7.47 -35.34 -7.02
CA GLU A 492 -7.38 -35.81 -8.41
C GLU A 492 -8.59 -35.36 -9.24
#